data_AF-A0A2E3UHR8-F1
#
_entry.id   AF-A0A2E3UHR8-F1
#
_cell.length_a   1.000
_cell.length_b   1.000
_cell.length_c   1.000
_cell.angle_alpha   90.00
_cell.angle_beta   90.00
_cell.angle_gamma   90.00
#
_symmetry.space_group_name_H-M   'P 1'
#
loop_
_entity.id
_entity.type
_entity.pdbx_description
1 polymer ?
#
loop_
_entity_poly.entity_id
_entity_poly.type
_entity_poly.pdbx_seq_one_letter_code
_entity_poly.pdbx_strand_id
1 'polypeptide(L)'
;MEIYREVIWVRRELYSDGDFFKVPDAWEKICEGNNKWRTQTYRTEKVEDYKRKAGIVVLDDFVTLSVDDRLMENARKGCKLSNYILAHEIGHLVLDHHAQNAVIKNFQLFSGPNGMSNMPPTKEEMEANIAAVFFQCGVALEDSALEALPLAHRACTDVGYVKRAQRIVQLDVFQKELWRQDSCYKRYERVVL
;
A
#
# COMPACT_ATOMS: atom_id res chain seq x y z
N MET A 1 7.79 7.58 9.35
CA MET A 1 8.27 6.36 10.04
C MET A 1 7.10 5.52 10.55
N GLU A 2 5.96 6.14 10.92
CA GLU A 2 4.69 5.44 11.25
C GLU A 2 4.06 4.71 10.06
N ILE A 3 4.03 5.34 8.89
CA ILE A 3 3.47 4.81 7.63
C ILE A 3 3.87 3.34 7.32
N TYR A 4 5.16 3.02 7.42
CA TYR A 4 5.66 1.68 7.13
C TYR A 4 5.17 0.68 8.18
N ARG A 5 5.09 1.08 9.45
CA ARG A 5 4.63 0.23 10.54
C ARG A 5 3.13 -0.04 10.44
N GLU A 6 2.34 0.97 10.12
CA GLU A 6 0.88 0.82 9.95
C GLU A 6 0.55 -0.06 8.74
N VAL A 7 1.19 0.18 7.60
CA VAL A 7 0.97 -0.61 6.37
C VAL A 7 1.46 -2.06 6.51
N ILE A 8 2.63 -2.29 7.12
CA ILE A 8 3.11 -3.66 7.40
C ILE A 8 2.27 -4.34 8.49
N TRP A 9 1.80 -3.62 9.51
CA TRP A 9 0.96 -4.20 10.55
C TRP A 9 -0.35 -4.71 9.96
N VAL A 10 -1.07 -3.90 9.17
CA VAL A 10 -2.29 -4.34 8.46
C VAL A 10 -2.01 -5.56 7.56
N ARG A 11 -0.85 -5.59 6.90
CA ARG A 11 -0.44 -6.74 6.09
C ARG A 11 -0.18 -8.00 6.93
N ARG A 12 0.59 -7.89 8.02
CA ARG A 12 1.01 -9.02 8.88
C ARG A 12 -0.13 -9.64 9.67
N GLU A 13 -1.13 -8.84 10.06
CA GLU A 13 -2.34 -9.35 10.73
C GLU A 13 -3.21 -10.18 9.77
N LEU A 14 -3.14 -9.93 8.47
CA LEU A 14 -4.07 -10.49 7.49
C LEU A 14 -3.46 -11.57 6.57
N TYR A 15 -2.15 -11.51 6.31
CA TYR A 15 -1.43 -12.39 5.37
C TYR A 15 -0.04 -12.79 5.85
N SER A 16 0.36 -14.03 5.51
CA SER A 16 1.75 -14.48 5.66
C SER A 16 2.67 -13.67 4.75
N ASP A 17 3.88 -13.44 5.25
CA ASP A 17 4.87 -12.59 4.63
C ASP A 17 5.36 -13.09 3.25
N GLY A 18 5.29 -14.40 3.00
CA GLY A 18 5.65 -15.02 1.72
C GLY A 18 4.58 -14.92 0.63
N ASP A 19 3.34 -14.63 0.99
CA ASP A 19 2.21 -14.75 0.06
C ASP A 19 2.00 -13.48 -0.78
N PHE A 20 1.41 -13.66 -1.96
CA PHE A 20 0.93 -12.55 -2.76
C PHE A 20 -0.25 -11.88 -2.06
N PHE A 21 -0.14 -10.56 -1.83
CA PHE A 21 -1.16 -9.82 -1.10
C PHE A 21 -2.36 -9.54 -2.01
N LYS A 22 -3.41 -10.35 -1.83
CA LYS A 22 -4.70 -10.16 -2.48
C LYS A 22 -5.49 -9.09 -1.73
N VAL A 23 -5.51 -7.90 -2.31
CA VAL A 23 -6.15 -6.74 -1.69
C VAL A 23 -7.65 -6.92 -1.44
N PRO A 24 -8.45 -7.52 -2.36
CA PRO A 24 -9.87 -7.75 -2.11
C PRO A 24 -10.12 -8.58 -0.86
N ASP A 25 -9.39 -9.68 -0.71
CA ASP A 25 -9.53 -10.60 0.41
C ASP A 25 -9.16 -9.93 1.75
N ALA A 26 -8.12 -9.10 1.76
CA ALA A 26 -7.75 -8.29 2.94
C ALA A 26 -8.83 -7.27 3.31
N TRP A 27 -9.36 -6.58 2.30
CA TRP A 27 -10.41 -5.57 2.48
C TRP A 27 -11.72 -6.18 2.98
N GLU A 28 -12.10 -7.35 2.45
CA GLU A 28 -13.27 -8.09 2.90
C GLU A 28 -13.17 -8.44 4.39
N LYS A 29 -12.02 -8.96 4.84
CA LYS A 29 -11.78 -9.23 6.27
C LYS A 29 -11.87 -7.98 7.15
N ILE A 30 -11.44 -6.82 6.66
CA ILE A 30 -11.57 -5.55 7.40
C ILE A 30 -13.03 -5.10 7.48
N CYS A 31 -13.82 -5.35 6.43
CA CYS A 31 -15.25 -5.02 6.41
C CYS A 31 -16.10 -6.03 7.20
N GLU A 32 -15.63 -7.26 7.40
CA GLU A 32 -16.33 -8.28 8.18
C GLU A 32 -16.61 -7.79 9.61
N GLY A 33 -17.90 -7.69 9.96
CA GLY A 33 -18.35 -7.21 11.27
C GLY A 33 -18.36 -5.68 11.43
N ASN A 34 -17.96 -4.91 10.41
CA ASN A 34 -17.99 -3.45 10.42
C ASN A 34 -19.07 -2.93 9.46
N ASN A 35 -20.18 -2.43 10.01
CA ASN A 35 -21.30 -1.90 9.23
C ASN A 35 -21.03 -0.50 8.61
N LYS A 36 -19.94 0.17 9.00
CA LYS A 36 -19.56 1.48 8.47
C LYS A 36 -18.63 1.39 7.27
N TRP A 37 -17.97 0.24 7.08
CA TRP A 37 -16.98 0.02 6.03
C TRP A 37 -17.56 -0.93 4.99
N ARG A 38 -17.49 -0.55 3.71
CA ARG A 38 -18.14 -1.31 2.65
C ARG A 38 -17.45 -1.20 1.31
N THR A 39 -17.73 -2.18 0.47
CA THR A 39 -17.41 -2.16 -0.95
C THR A 39 -18.67 -1.80 -1.73
N GLN A 40 -18.55 -0.87 -2.67
CA GLN A 40 -19.56 -0.61 -3.68
C GLN A 40 -18.97 -0.91 -5.04
N THR A 41 -19.52 -1.89 -5.74
CA THR A 41 -19.05 -2.19 -7.09
C THR A 41 -19.92 -1.52 -8.16
N TYR A 42 -19.33 -1.21 -9.30
CA TYR A 42 -20.02 -0.70 -10.48
C TYR A 42 -19.42 -1.31 -11.74
N ARG A 43 -20.08 -1.10 -12.88
CA ARG A 43 -19.59 -1.60 -14.16
C ARG A 43 -19.49 -0.47 -15.16
N THR A 44 -18.28 -0.24 -15.69
CA THR A 44 -18.08 0.70 -16.80
C THR A 44 -17.81 -0.06 -18.11
N GLU A 45 -18.36 0.43 -19.22
CA GLU A 45 -18.03 -0.06 -20.56
C GLU A 45 -16.66 0.45 -21.03
N LYS A 46 -16.11 1.49 -20.38
CA LYS A 46 -14.79 2.04 -20.70
C LYS A 46 -13.69 1.16 -20.15
N VAL A 47 -13.09 0.36 -21.03
CA VAL A 47 -12.08 -0.64 -20.65
C VAL A 47 -10.74 0.00 -20.26
N GLU A 48 -10.37 1.15 -20.85
CA GLU A 48 -9.03 1.75 -20.70
C GLU A 48 -8.93 2.85 -19.64
N ASP A 49 -10.06 3.30 -19.07
CA ASP A 49 -10.07 4.40 -18.09
C ASP A 49 -9.77 3.90 -16.67
N TYR A 50 -8.54 3.40 -16.46
CA TYR A 50 -8.08 2.92 -15.14
C TYR A 50 -8.16 3.99 -14.04
N LYS A 51 -8.18 5.27 -14.42
CA LYS A 51 -8.27 6.42 -13.48
C LYS A 51 -9.56 6.47 -12.69
N ARG A 52 -10.63 5.83 -13.20
CA ARG A 52 -11.95 5.84 -12.57
C ARG A 52 -12.45 4.43 -12.33
N LYS A 53 -11.55 3.48 -12.03
CA LYS A 53 -11.92 2.08 -11.75
C LYS A 53 -11.85 1.71 -10.28
N ALA A 54 -11.23 2.52 -9.45
CA ALA A 54 -11.23 2.34 -8.02
C ALA A 54 -11.09 3.71 -7.35
N GLY A 55 -11.66 3.86 -6.15
CA GLY A 55 -11.49 5.03 -5.31
C GLY A 55 -12.02 4.78 -3.91
N ILE A 56 -11.36 5.33 -2.90
CA ILE A 56 -11.87 5.32 -1.52
C ILE A 56 -12.45 6.69 -1.16
N VAL A 57 -13.63 6.66 -0.56
CA VAL A 57 -14.27 7.83 0.04
C VAL A 57 -14.44 7.58 1.53
N VAL A 58 -13.99 8.54 2.34
CA VAL A 58 -14.14 8.55 3.79
C VAL A 58 -15.06 9.72 4.17
N LEU A 59 -16.13 9.44 4.90
CA LEU A 59 -17.08 10.42 5.44
C LEU A 59 -17.31 10.07 6.91
N ASP A 60 -16.72 10.86 7.81
CA ASP A 60 -16.64 10.55 9.23
C ASP A 60 -16.10 9.12 9.45
N ASP A 61 -16.86 8.27 10.15
CA ASP A 61 -16.50 6.88 10.41
C ASP A 61 -16.82 5.92 9.25
N PHE A 62 -17.45 6.41 8.17
CA PHE A 62 -17.86 5.59 7.03
C PHE A 62 -16.79 5.56 5.95
N VAL A 63 -16.40 4.35 5.55
CA VAL A 63 -15.41 4.13 4.48
C VAL A 63 -16.05 3.34 3.37
N THR A 64 -16.07 3.89 2.16
CA THR A 64 -16.59 3.21 0.97
C THR A 64 -15.50 3.07 -0.07
N LEU A 65 -15.11 1.83 -0.35
CA LEU A 65 -14.30 1.47 -1.52
C LEU A 65 -15.23 1.30 -2.71
N SER A 66 -15.16 2.22 -3.67
CA SER A 66 -15.86 2.12 -4.95
C SER A 66 -14.94 1.47 -5.97
N VAL A 67 -15.38 0.42 -6.66
CA VAL A 67 -14.52 -0.31 -7.62
C VAL A 67 -15.28 -0.90 -8.81
N ASP A 68 -14.67 -0.88 -9.99
CA ASP A 68 -15.20 -1.57 -11.17
C ASP A 68 -15.18 -3.10 -10.99
N ASP A 69 -16.29 -3.76 -11.32
CA ASP A 69 -16.48 -5.22 -11.13
C ASP A 69 -15.36 -6.04 -11.76
N ARG A 70 -14.90 -5.66 -12.96
CA ARG A 70 -13.84 -6.40 -13.66
C ARG A 70 -12.49 -6.19 -12.97
N LEU A 71 -12.23 -4.99 -12.46
CA LEU A 71 -11.02 -4.73 -11.68
C LEU A 71 -11.02 -5.60 -10.42
N MET A 72 -12.14 -5.65 -9.70
CA MET A 72 -12.28 -6.47 -8.49
C MET A 72 -12.12 -7.97 -8.77
N GLU A 73 -12.77 -8.47 -9.82
CA GLU A 73 -12.66 -9.87 -10.22
C GLU A 73 -11.22 -10.24 -10.63
N ASN A 74 -10.57 -9.39 -11.43
CA ASN A 74 -9.17 -9.59 -11.82
C ASN A 74 -8.25 -9.58 -10.60
N ALA A 75 -8.48 -8.69 -9.64
CA ALA A 75 -7.70 -8.65 -8.41
C ALA A 75 -7.84 -9.95 -7.60
N ARG A 76 -9.06 -10.49 -7.46
CA ARG A 76 -9.32 -11.79 -6.79
C ARG A 76 -8.61 -12.96 -7.49
N LYS A 77 -8.53 -12.92 -8.83
CA LYS A 77 -7.77 -13.88 -9.65
C LYS A 77 -6.25 -13.72 -9.57
N GLY A 78 -5.74 -12.71 -8.85
CA GLY A 78 -4.31 -12.47 -8.68
C GLY A 78 -3.69 -11.59 -9.77
N CYS A 79 -4.48 -10.82 -10.53
CA CYS A 79 -3.95 -9.82 -11.44
C CYS A 79 -3.12 -8.79 -10.67
N LYS A 80 -1.83 -8.69 -10.98
CA LYS A 80 -0.91 -7.81 -10.24
C LYS A 80 -1.29 -6.33 -10.37
N LEU A 81 -1.63 -5.87 -11.57
CA LEU A 81 -2.02 -4.48 -11.80
C LEU A 81 -3.30 -4.12 -11.04
N SER A 82 -4.32 -4.97 -11.08
CA SER A 82 -5.57 -4.73 -10.36
C SER A 82 -5.35 -4.69 -8.84
N ASN A 83 -4.52 -5.59 -8.30
CA ASN A 83 -4.13 -5.56 -6.89
C ASN A 83 -3.29 -4.33 -6.55
N TYR A 84 -2.40 -3.88 -7.44
CA TYR A 84 -1.65 -2.64 -7.22
C TYR A 84 -2.57 -1.41 -7.13
N ILE A 85 -3.53 -1.28 -8.06
CA ILE A 85 -4.50 -0.18 -8.04
C ILE A 85 -5.29 -0.18 -6.73
N LEU A 86 -5.79 -1.34 -6.28
CA LEU A 86 -6.50 -1.41 -5.00
C LEU A 86 -5.59 -1.11 -3.79
N ALA A 87 -4.34 -1.59 -3.81
CA ALA A 87 -3.38 -1.32 -2.75
C ALA A 87 -3.03 0.17 -2.66
N HIS A 88 -3.01 0.87 -3.80
CA HIS A 88 -2.84 2.32 -3.86
C HIS A 88 -4.01 3.04 -3.18
N GLU A 89 -5.24 2.69 -3.52
CA GLU A 89 -6.44 3.31 -2.93
C GLU A 89 -6.51 3.06 -1.41
N ILE A 90 -6.25 1.83 -0.95
CA ILE A 90 -6.15 1.53 0.49
C ILE A 90 -4.98 2.29 1.14
N GLY A 91 -3.91 2.54 0.39
CA GLY A 91 -2.82 3.41 0.81
C GLY A 91 -3.30 4.79 1.22
N HIS A 92 -4.23 5.41 0.47
CA HIS A 92 -4.82 6.69 0.86
C HIS A 92 -5.58 6.63 2.20
N LEU A 93 -6.28 5.53 2.46
CA LEU A 93 -6.99 5.31 3.72
C LEU A 93 -6.03 5.16 4.89
N VAL A 94 -5.03 4.27 4.78
CA VAL A 94 -4.09 3.99 5.88
C VAL A 94 -3.22 5.20 6.21
N LEU A 95 -2.92 6.02 5.20
CA LEU A 95 -2.14 7.25 5.37
C LEU A 95 -2.97 8.45 5.84
N ASP A 96 -4.26 8.25 6.08
CA ASP A 96 -5.21 9.29 6.46
C ASP A 96 -5.17 10.52 5.53
N HIS A 97 -5.01 10.25 4.23
CA HIS A 97 -4.97 11.31 3.21
C HIS A 97 -6.28 12.07 3.07
N HIS A 98 -7.36 11.54 3.66
CA HIS A 98 -8.71 12.10 3.65
C HIS A 98 -8.93 13.13 4.77
N ALA A 99 -8.26 13.01 5.93
CA ALA A 99 -8.33 14.03 6.98
C ALA A 99 -7.61 15.32 6.59
N GLN A 100 -6.60 15.24 5.73
CA GLN A 100 -5.80 16.40 5.32
C GLN A 100 -6.49 17.26 4.25
N ASN A 101 -7.38 16.67 3.42
CA ASN A 101 -8.14 17.36 2.40
C ASN A 101 -9.41 16.55 2.07
N ALA A 102 -10.60 17.16 2.19
CA ALA A 102 -11.89 16.55 1.81
C ALA A 102 -12.07 16.52 0.28
N VAL A 103 -11.25 15.74 -0.43
CA VAL A 103 -11.31 15.57 -1.89
C VAL A 103 -11.18 14.09 -2.25
N ILE A 104 -11.89 13.70 -3.31
CA ILE A 104 -11.79 12.36 -3.90
C ILE A 104 -10.41 12.25 -4.59
N LYS A 105 -9.54 11.40 -4.05
CA LYS A 105 -8.24 11.05 -4.65
C LYS A 105 -8.43 9.82 -5.53
N ASN A 106 -7.79 9.79 -6.70
CA ASN A 106 -7.93 8.69 -7.65
C ASN A 106 -6.56 8.42 -8.29
N PHE A 107 -6.18 7.16 -8.38
CA PHE A 107 -4.99 6.71 -9.07
C PHE A 107 -4.84 7.27 -10.50
N GLN A 108 -3.66 7.79 -10.85
CA GLN A 108 -3.40 8.39 -12.17
C GLN A 108 -2.31 7.67 -12.96
N LEU A 109 -2.70 7.05 -14.07
CA LEU A 109 -1.78 6.50 -15.06
C LEU A 109 -1.75 7.39 -16.31
N PHE A 110 -0.56 7.67 -16.83
CA PHE A 110 -0.33 8.43 -18.06
C PHE A 110 0.28 7.55 -19.14
N SER A 111 -0.34 7.45 -20.31
CA SER A 111 0.25 6.75 -21.46
C SER A 111 1.14 7.70 -22.26
N GLY A 112 2.39 7.30 -22.52
CA GLY A 112 3.32 8.03 -23.40
C GLY A 112 3.98 7.12 -24.44
N PRO A 113 4.81 7.68 -25.34
CA PRO A 113 5.49 6.93 -26.41
C PRO A 113 6.34 5.75 -25.93
N ASN A 114 6.74 5.77 -24.65
CA ASN A 114 7.61 4.77 -24.02
C ASN A 114 6.87 3.83 -23.04
N GLY A 115 5.53 3.81 -23.07
CA GLY A 115 4.70 2.97 -22.19
C GLY A 115 3.84 3.74 -21.19
N MET A 116 3.39 3.07 -20.14
CA MET A 116 2.58 3.66 -19.07
C MET A 116 3.52 4.26 -18.00
N SER A 117 3.26 5.50 -17.60
CA SER A 117 3.99 6.23 -16.55
C SER A 117 3.02 6.64 -15.45
N ASN A 118 3.39 6.37 -14.22
CA ASN A 118 2.67 6.82 -13.03
C ASN A 118 3.46 7.98 -12.40
N MET A 119 3.37 9.17 -13.01
CA MET A 119 3.86 10.40 -12.39
C MET A 119 2.80 10.90 -11.40
N PRO A 120 3.07 10.86 -10.09
CA PRO A 120 2.07 11.22 -9.11
C PRO A 120 1.92 12.75 -9.15
N PRO A 121 0.72 13.29 -9.40
CA PRO A 121 0.50 14.73 -9.52
C PRO A 121 0.67 15.46 -8.17
N THR A 122 0.61 14.73 -7.04
CA THR A 122 0.75 15.28 -5.69
C THR A 122 1.62 14.40 -4.79
N LYS A 123 1.99 14.94 -3.63
CA LYS A 123 2.75 14.20 -2.61
C LYS A 123 1.95 12.99 -2.09
N GLU A 124 0.65 13.13 -1.93
CA GLU A 124 -0.21 12.06 -1.41
C GLU A 124 -0.35 10.89 -2.39
N GLU A 125 -0.43 11.17 -3.70
CA GLU A 125 -0.41 10.12 -4.74
C GLU A 125 0.95 9.40 -4.76
N MET A 126 2.05 10.11 -4.50
CA MET A 126 3.37 9.50 -4.37
C MET A 126 3.45 8.60 -3.11
N GLU A 127 2.90 9.06 -1.99
CA GLU A 127 2.85 8.31 -0.74
C GLU A 127 1.97 7.06 -0.87
N ALA A 128 0.82 7.16 -1.53
CA ALA A 128 -0.06 6.03 -1.83
C ALA A 128 0.60 4.99 -2.75
N ASN A 129 1.36 5.43 -3.76
CA ASN A 129 2.17 4.53 -4.60
C ASN A 129 3.22 3.77 -3.79
N ILE A 130 3.87 4.43 -2.82
CA ILE A 130 4.83 3.78 -1.91
C ILE A 130 4.12 2.80 -0.98
N ALA A 131 2.94 3.16 -0.45
CA ALA A 131 2.13 2.26 0.36
C ALA A 131 1.70 1.01 -0.41
N ALA A 132 1.32 1.15 -1.69
CA ALA A 132 1.02 0.02 -2.56
C ALA A 132 2.21 -0.95 -2.69
N VAL A 133 3.44 -0.43 -2.81
CA VAL A 133 4.67 -1.25 -2.80
C VAL A 133 4.85 -1.97 -1.47
N PHE A 134 4.60 -1.30 -0.35
CA PHE A 134 4.67 -1.92 0.98
C PHE A 134 3.65 -3.07 1.12
N PHE A 135 2.41 -2.89 0.67
CA PHE A 135 1.41 -3.96 0.67
C PHE A 135 1.82 -5.15 -0.22
N GLN A 136 2.27 -4.88 -1.43
CA GLN A 136 2.55 -5.93 -2.42
C GLN A 136 3.86 -6.69 -2.15
N CYS A 137 4.90 -6.00 -1.66
CA CYS A 137 6.22 -6.60 -1.42
C CYS A 137 6.44 -7.03 0.03
N GLY A 138 5.81 -6.39 1.01
CA GLY A 138 5.93 -6.75 2.43
C GLY A 138 7.39 -6.84 2.92
N VAL A 139 7.71 -7.91 3.66
CA VAL A 139 9.05 -8.14 4.21
C VAL A 139 10.14 -8.36 3.18
N ALA A 140 9.79 -8.65 1.93
CA ALA A 140 10.80 -8.73 0.87
C ALA A 140 11.52 -7.39 0.65
N LEU A 141 10.98 -6.29 1.18
CA LEU A 141 11.66 -4.99 1.21
C LEU A 141 12.70 -4.85 2.33
N GLU A 142 12.64 -5.70 3.37
CA GLU A 142 13.62 -5.73 4.45
C GLU A 142 14.91 -6.44 4.01
N ASP A 143 14.82 -7.38 3.06
CA ASP A 143 15.97 -8.10 2.52
C ASP A 143 16.76 -7.21 1.53
N SER A 144 17.92 -6.73 1.97
CA SER A 144 18.82 -5.90 1.16
C SER A 144 19.50 -6.66 0.02
N ALA A 145 19.47 -7.99 0.02
CA ALA A 145 20.01 -8.80 -1.07
C ALA A 145 19.06 -8.91 -2.26
N LEU A 146 17.77 -8.58 -2.08
CA LEU A 146 16.80 -8.60 -3.16
C LEU A 146 16.92 -7.36 -4.06
N GLU A 147 17.16 -7.63 -5.33
CA GLU A 147 17.19 -6.61 -6.38
C GLU A 147 15.83 -5.93 -6.56
N ALA A 148 15.85 -4.63 -6.87
CA ALA A 148 14.64 -3.82 -6.98
C ALA A 148 13.74 -4.22 -8.17
N LEU A 149 14.31 -4.80 -9.23
CA LEU A 149 13.56 -5.16 -10.44
C LEU A 149 12.59 -6.34 -10.21
N PRO A 150 12.99 -7.49 -9.62
CA PRO A 150 12.07 -8.55 -9.22
C PRO A 150 10.92 -8.05 -8.32
N LEU A 151 11.23 -7.17 -7.37
CA LEU A 151 10.25 -6.57 -6.47
C LEU A 151 9.29 -5.63 -7.21
N ALA A 152 9.77 -4.89 -8.21
CA ALA A 152 8.94 -4.06 -9.08
C ALA A 152 7.96 -4.91 -9.91
N HIS A 153 8.41 -6.07 -10.40
CA HIS A 153 7.55 -7.05 -11.05
C HIS A 153 6.54 -7.70 -10.10
N ARG A 154 6.87 -7.86 -8.82
CA ARG A 154 5.92 -8.35 -7.79
C ARG A 154 4.84 -7.32 -7.53
N ALA A 155 5.23 -6.07 -7.30
CA ALA A 155 4.30 -4.96 -7.03
C ALA A 155 3.60 -4.42 -8.29
N CYS A 156 4.04 -4.78 -9.50
CA CYS A 156 3.53 -4.22 -10.75
C CYS A 156 3.64 -2.69 -10.82
N THR A 157 4.81 -2.16 -10.47
CA THR A 157 5.10 -0.72 -10.45
C THR A 157 6.50 -0.43 -11.02
N ASP A 158 6.85 0.85 -11.11
CA ASP A 158 8.18 1.30 -11.51
C ASP A 158 9.25 0.97 -10.45
N VAL A 159 10.42 0.55 -10.94
CA VAL A 159 11.60 0.23 -10.10
C VAL A 159 12.00 1.39 -9.18
N GLY A 160 11.76 2.64 -9.62
CA GLY A 160 12.03 3.84 -8.81
C GLY A 160 11.27 3.86 -7.49
N TYR A 161 9.99 3.46 -7.49
CA TYR A 161 9.19 3.39 -6.28
C TYR A 161 9.71 2.32 -5.32
N VAL A 162 10.11 1.17 -5.85
CA VAL A 162 10.70 0.08 -5.06
C VAL A 162 12.00 0.50 -4.40
N LYS A 163 12.92 1.13 -5.16
CA LYS A 163 14.17 1.65 -4.59
C LYS A 163 13.94 2.70 -3.50
N ARG A 164 12.85 3.47 -3.61
CA ARG A 164 12.47 4.44 -2.58
C ARG A 164 11.89 3.74 -1.34
N ALA A 165 11.00 2.77 -1.55
CA ALA A 165 10.43 1.94 -0.49
C ALA A 165 11.53 1.21 0.29
N GLN A 166 12.45 0.52 -0.38
CA GLN A 166 13.59 -0.16 0.25
C GLN A 166 14.41 0.80 1.12
N ARG A 167 14.76 2.00 0.62
CA ARG A 167 15.48 3.01 1.43
C ARG A 167 14.73 3.41 2.69
N ILE A 168 13.42 3.57 2.62
CA ILE A 168 12.57 3.90 3.78
C ILE A 168 12.56 2.75 4.79
N VAL A 169 12.44 1.50 4.31
CA VAL A 169 12.47 0.31 5.17
C VAL A 169 13.81 0.18 5.89
N GLN A 170 14.92 0.28 5.16
CA GLN A 170 16.27 0.16 5.73
C GLN A 170 16.53 1.23 6.79
N LEU A 171 16.01 2.45 6.60
CA LEU A 171 16.08 3.50 7.62
C LEU A 171 15.30 3.14 8.90
N ASP A 172 14.09 2.58 8.79
CA ASP A 172 13.32 2.13 9.97
C ASP A 172 13.95 0.92 10.66
N VAL A 173 14.51 -0.03 9.90
CA VAL A 173 15.29 -1.17 10.43
C VAL A 173 16.48 -0.65 11.24
N PHE A 174 17.28 0.25 10.64
CA PHE A 174 18.41 0.88 11.31
C PHE A 174 18.00 1.64 12.58
N GLN A 175 16.93 2.43 12.54
CA GLN A 175 16.41 3.14 13.71
C GLN A 175 15.92 2.19 14.82
N LYS A 176 15.28 1.07 14.46
CA LYS A 176 14.91 0.02 15.42
C LYS A 176 16.11 -0.63 16.07
N GLU A 177 17.18 -0.88 15.32
CA GLU A 177 18.42 -1.43 15.87
C GLU A 177 19.10 -0.47 16.85
N LEU A 178 19.17 0.82 16.50
CA LEU A 178 19.69 1.86 17.41
C LEU A 178 18.89 1.92 18.72
N TRP A 179 17.55 1.93 18.65
CA TRP A 179 16.70 1.95 19.85
C TRP A 179 16.80 0.67 20.70
N ARG A 180 17.02 -0.49 20.06
CA ARG A 180 17.31 -1.74 20.78
C ARG A 180 18.63 -1.66 21.53
N GLN A 181 19.67 -1.04 20.94
CA GLN A 181 20.94 -0.84 21.62
C GLN A 181 20.82 0.13 22.81
N ASP A 182 20.08 1.23 22.68
CA ASP A 182 19.80 2.14 23.81
C ASP A 182 19.05 1.45 24.96
N SER A 183 18.11 0.55 24.64
CA SER A 183 17.42 -0.25 25.65
C SER A 183 18.34 -1.27 26.35
N CYS A 184 19.35 -1.76 25.65
CA CYS A 184 20.37 -2.66 26.20
C CYS A 184 21.35 -1.88 27.09
N TYR A 185 21.78 -0.68 26.68
CA TYR A 185 22.63 0.20 27.47
C TYR A 185 21.97 0.66 28.78
N LYS A 186 20.69 1.06 28.75
CA LYS A 186 19.90 1.37 29.96
C LYS A 186 19.71 0.18 30.90
N ARG A 187 19.81 -1.05 30.38
CA ARG A 187 19.77 -2.28 31.19
C ARG A 187 21.09 -2.54 31.89
N TYR A 188 22.23 -2.20 31.27
CA TYR A 188 23.55 -2.27 31.91
C TYR A 188 23.71 -1.24 33.04
N GLU A 189 23.21 -0.01 32.88
CA GLU A 189 23.26 1.00 33.96
C GLU A 189 22.44 0.60 35.21
N ARG A 190 21.39 -0.22 35.05
CA ARG A 190 20.61 -0.74 36.20
C ARG A 190 21.22 -1.96 36.88
N VAL A 191 22.23 -2.59 36.29
CA VAL A 191 22.90 -3.78 36.86
C VAL A 191 24.25 -3.40 37.50
N VAL A 192 24.73 -2.18 37.27
CA VAL A 192 26.04 -1.68 37.76
C VAL A 192 25.86 -0.53 38.79
N LEU A 193 24.68 -0.38 39.40
CA LEU A 193 24.42 0.51 40.54
C LEU A 193 23.78 -0.26 41.70
#